data_AF-A0A2S9YWY9-F1
#
_entry.id   AF-A0A2S9YWY9-F1
#
_cell.length_a   1.000
_cell.length_b   1.000
_cell.length_c   1.000
_cell.angle_alpha   90.00
_cell.angle_beta   90.00
_cell.angle_gamma   90.00
#
_symmetry.space_group_name_H-M   'P 1'
#
loop_
_entity.id
_entity.type
_entity.pdbx_description
1 polymer ?
#
loop_
_entity_poly.entity_id
_entity_poly.type
_entity_poly.pdbx_seq_one_letter_code
_entity_poly.pdbx_strand_id
1 'polypeptide(L)'
;MYLRRNKVRCGDSRRTYLSIAHNVWWSGEGNKKAQSRPIVIASFGVEDNVDVELARDVVVAVESSAPRFPFRRGEGKAATVRIAQEVRKIEPFLKVLVSRKLGLAEHLPPHPQRGEILEALIRDKLAEPEPSNLREDEIMDSIRSRLGG
;
A
#
# COMPACT_ATOMS: atom_id res chain seq x y z
N MET A 1 8.66 4.20 -2.67
CA MET A 1 7.66 4.20 -1.57
C MET A 1 8.27 3.38 -0.44
N TYR A 2 7.72 3.39 0.77
CA TYR A 2 8.25 2.58 1.86
C TYR A 2 7.16 2.11 2.81
N LEU A 3 7.42 0.99 3.50
CA LEU A 3 6.58 0.49 4.58
C LEU A 3 6.78 1.38 5.81
N ARG A 4 5.82 2.27 6.06
CA ARG A 4 5.84 3.15 7.23
C ARG A 4 5.24 2.45 8.43
N ARG A 5 6.00 2.42 9.53
CA ARG A 5 5.53 2.01 10.87
C ARG A 5 5.13 3.24 11.68
N ASN A 6 3.92 3.25 12.19
CA ASN A 6 3.39 4.33 13.01
C ASN A 6 2.96 3.82 14.38
N LYS A 7 3.74 4.12 15.43
CA LYS A 7 3.39 3.75 16.80
C LYS A 7 2.41 4.78 17.37
N VAL A 8 1.20 4.35 17.66
CA VAL A 8 0.12 5.17 18.22
C VAL A 8 -0.14 4.74 19.66
N ARG A 9 -0.28 5.70 20.57
CA ARG A 9 -0.68 5.43 21.96
C ARG A 9 -2.19 5.21 22.01
N CYS A 10 -2.62 4.11 22.64
CA CYS A 10 -4.01 3.73 22.82
C CYS A 10 -4.24 3.47 24.32
N GLY A 11 -4.53 4.52 25.08
CA GLY A 11 -4.58 4.47 26.55
C GLY A 11 -3.23 4.12 27.15
N ASP A 12 -3.18 3.01 27.88
CA ASP A 12 -1.97 2.47 28.52
C ASP A 12 -1.13 1.58 27.59
N SER A 13 -1.64 1.28 26.39
CA SER A 13 -0.96 0.46 25.39
C SER A 13 -0.41 1.28 24.23
N ARG A 14 0.44 0.65 23.40
CA ARG A 14 0.85 1.19 22.10
C ARG A 14 0.54 0.17 21.02
N ARG A 15 0.03 0.63 19.89
CA ARG A 15 -0.19 -0.18 18.68
C ARG A 15 0.64 0.36 17.53
N THR A 16 1.27 -0.51 16.77
CA THR A 16 1.92 -0.13 15.52
C THR A 16 0.94 -0.31 14.37
N TYR A 17 0.79 0.73 13.56
CA TYR A 17 0.05 0.67 12.30
C TYR A 17 1.02 0.68 11.13
N LEU A 18 0.74 -0.13 10.11
CA LEU A 18 1.50 -0.23 8.89
C LEU A 18 0.78 0.47 7.74
N SER A 19 1.54 1.15 6.89
CA SER A 19 1.03 1.86 5.73
C SER A 19 2.09 1.98 4.65
N ILE A 20 1.68 2.08 3.39
CA ILE A 20 2.53 2.52 2.30
C ILE A 20 2.67 4.04 2.40
N ALA A 21 3.89 4.56 2.41
CA ALA A 21 4.13 6.00 2.43
C ALA A 21 5.15 6.42 1.36
N HIS A 22 5.07 7.70 0.98
CA HIS A 22 6.07 8.36 0.15
C HIS A 22 6.44 9.71 0.76
N ASN A 23 7.74 9.99 0.83
CA ASN A 23 8.25 11.24 1.38
C ASN A 23 8.27 12.31 0.30
N VAL A 24 7.61 13.44 0.55
CA VAL A 24 7.65 14.59 -0.35
C VAL A 24 8.31 15.78 0.34
N TRP A 25 9.03 16.59 -0.42
CA TRP A 25 9.62 17.83 0.07
C TRP A 25 8.56 18.94 0.15
N TRP A 26 8.40 19.50 1.34
CA TRP A 26 7.55 20.66 1.58
C TRP A 26 8.45 21.88 1.59
N SER A 27 8.20 22.84 0.70
CA SER A 27 8.78 24.17 0.80
C SER A 27 8.32 24.77 2.13
N GLY A 28 9.25 25.28 2.95
CA GLY A 28 8.85 26.03 4.12
C GLY A 28 8.23 27.36 3.71
N GLU A 29 7.16 27.77 4.39
CA GLU A 29 6.62 29.12 4.23
C GLU A 29 7.53 30.14 4.94
N GLY A 30 7.80 31.27 4.27
CA GLY A 30 8.69 32.31 4.78
C GLY A 30 10.15 31.83 4.92
N ASN A 31 10.77 32.07 6.08
CA ASN A 31 12.16 31.71 6.36
C ASN A 31 12.35 30.24 6.81
N LYS A 32 11.32 29.40 6.76
CA LYS A 32 11.42 28.00 7.21
C LYS A 32 12.15 27.14 6.17
N LYS A 33 13.08 26.30 6.61
CA LYS A 33 13.77 25.33 5.75
C LYS A 33 12.77 24.32 5.19
N ALA A 34 12.98 23.90 3.95
CA ALA A 34 12.22 22.81 3.35
C ALA A 34 12.40 21.53 4.18
N GLN A 35 11.32 20.77 4.38
CA GLN A 35 11.33 19.54 5.15
C GLN A 35 10.66 18.41 4.37
N SER A 36 11.24 17.22 4.45
CA SER A 36 10.60 16.01 3.94
C SER A 36 9.48 15.58 4.89
N ARG A 37 8.27 15.35 4.36
CA ARG A 37 7.12 14.87 5.14
C ARG A 37 6.48 13.67 4.44
N PRO A 38 6.04 12.65 5.19
CA PRO A 38 5.38 11.50 4.63
C PRO A 38 3.95 11.82 4.17
N ILE A 39 3.59 11.36 2.98
CA ILE A 39 2.20 11.18 2.55
C ILE A 39 1.90 9.69 2.63
N VAL A 40 0.82 9.34 3.34
CA VAL A 40 0.31 7.97 3.37
C VAL A 40 -0.43 7.69 2.05
N ILE A 41 0.04 6.69 1.33
CA ILE A 41 -0.55 6.22 0.08
C ILE A 41 -1.76 5.34 0.41
N ALA A 42 -1.54 4.24 1.11
CA ALA A 42 -2.59 3.30 1.55
C ALA A 42 -2.26 2.73 2.94
N SER A 43 -3.29 2.36 3.70
CA SER A 43 -3.16 1.75 5.03
C SER A 43 -3.27 0.22 4.98
N PHE A 44 -2.43 -0.50 5.73
CA PHE A 44 -2.58 -1.94 5.94
C PHE A 44 -3.29 -2.28 7.27
N GLY A 45 -3.33 -1.34 8.22
CA GLY A 45 -3.93 -1.57 9.54
C GLY A 45 -2.89 -1.89 10.62
N VAL A 46 -3.29 -2.64 11.64
CA VAL A 46 -2.46 -2.96 12.82
C VAL A 46 -1.43 -4.03 12.46
N GLU A 47 -0.17 -3.83 12.86
CA GLU A 47 0.96 -4.72 12.57
C GLU A 47 0.71 -6.18 12.98
N ASP A 48 -0.01 -6.41 14.08
CA ASP A 48 -0.32 -7.75 14.60
C ASP A 48 -1.11 -8.61 13.61
N ASN A 49 -1.90 -7.99 12.73
CA ASN A 49 -2.73 -8.67 11.74
C ASN A 49 -2.08 -8.74 10.35
N VAL A 50 -0.90 -8.14 10.18
CA VAL A 50 -0.25 -7.97 8.88
C VAL A 50 1.00 -8.83 8.80
N ASP A 51 1.15 -9.57 7.70
CA ASP A 51 2.40 -10.20 7.33
C ASP A 51 3.38 -9.10 6.88
N VAL A 52 4.41 -8.87 7.69
CA VAL A 52 5.36 -7.76 7.50
C VAL A 52 6.24 -7.97 6.28
N GLU A 53 6.66 -9.21 6.01
CA GLU A 53 7.53 -9.51 4.87
C GLU A 53 6.74 -9.38 3.57
N LEU A 54 5.52 -9.93 3.55
CA LEU A 54 4.63 -9.76 2.40
C LEU A 54 4.24 -8.29 2.18
N ALA A 55 4.03 -7.52 3.24
CA ALA A 55 3.75 -6.09 3.13
C ALA A 55 4.91 -5.29 2.51
N ARG A 56 6.17 -5.70 2.71
CA ARG A 56 7.32 -5.08 2.05
C ARG A 56 7.28 -5.31 0.54
N ASP A 57 6.99 -6.54 0.12
CA ASP A 57 6.91 -6.88 -1.29
C ASP A 57 5.71 -6.18 -1.96
N VAL A 58 4.58 -6.08 -1.26
CA VAL A 58 3.41 -5.32 -1.73
C VAL A 58 3.75 -3.82 -1.89
N VAL A 59 4.55 -3.23 -1.00
CA VAL A 59 5.00 -1.83 -1.17
C VAL A 59 5.79 -1.65 -2.47
N VAL A 60 6.70 -2.58 -2.78
CA VAL A 60 7.49 -2.55 -4.03
C VAL A 60 6.57 -2.72 -5.23
N ALA A 61 5.67 -3.70 -5.18
CA ALA A 61 4.74 -3.97 -6.27
C ALA A 61 3.76 -2.81 -6.54
N VAL A 62 3.28 -2.14 -5.49
CA VAL A 62 2.48 -0.91 -5.61
C VAL A 62 3.30 0.21 -6.24
N GLU A 63 4.56 0.41 -5.84
CA GLU A 63 5.41 1.43 -6.44
C GLU A 63 5.65 1.19 -7.94
N SER A 64 5.88 -0.06 -8.35
CA SER A 64 6.03 -0.44 -9.76
C SER A 64 4.74 -0.26 -10.56
N SER A 65 3.58 -0.51 -9.96
CA SER A 65 2.28 -0.56 -10.65
C SER A 65 1.48 0.73 -10.56
N ALA A 66 1.81 1.63 -9.64
CA ALA A 66 1.07 2.87 -9.44
C ALA A 66 1.10 3.76 -10.70
N PRO A 67 0.00 4.48 -10.99
CA PRO A 67 -0.06 5.38 -12.13
C PRO A 67 1.00 6.48 -12.01
N ARG A 68 1.70 6.75 -13.11
CA ARG A 68 2.68 7.84 -13.18
C ARG A 68 2.03 9.09 -13.73
N PHE A 69 2.13 10.18 -12.98
CA PHE A 69 1.68 11.50 -13.44
C PHE A 69 2.91 12.36 -13.72
N PRO A 70 3.02 12.98 -14.91
CA PRO A 70 4.05 13.98 -15.13
C PRO A 70 3.79 15.18 -14.20
N PHE A 71 4.85 15.70 -13.59
CA PHE A 71 4.76 16.86 -12.70
C PHE A 71 6.02 17.72 -12.81
N ARG A 72 5.89 19.02 -12.55
CA ARG A 72 7.01 19.97 -12.56
C ARG A 72 7.66 20.07 -11.18
N ARG A 73 8.86 20.66 -11.13
CA ARG A 73 9.54 20.95 -9.85
C ARG A 73 8.60 21.76 -8.94
N GLY A 74 8.36 21.28 -7.72
CA GLY A 74 7.43 21.89 -6.76
C GLY A 74 6.04 21.24 -6.70
N GLU A 75 5.64 20.47 -7.72
CA GLU A 75 4.32 19.80 -7.77
C GLU A 75 4.30 18.39 -7.17
N GLY A 76 5.45 17.92 -6.66
CA GLY A 76 5.60 16.54 -6.16
C GLY A 76 4.59 16.16 -5.07
N LYS A 77 4.16 17.11 -4.23
CA LYS A 77 3.08 16.90 -3.26
C LYS A 77 1.76 16.57 -3.95
N ALA A 78 1.33 17.39 -4.91
CA ALA A 78 0.07 17.21 -5.62
C ALA A 78 0.08 15.91 -6.44
N ALA A 79 1.19 15.62 -7.13
CA ALA A 79 1.37 14.36 -7.85
C ALA A 79 1.26 13.14 -6.92
N THR A 80 1.92 13.18 -5.76
CA THR A 80 1.86 12.08 -4.77
C THR A 80 0.46 11.92 -4.18
N VAL A 81 -0.27 13.01 -3.93
CA VAL A 81 -1.67 12.95 -3.48
C VAL A 81 -2.54 12.29 -4.54
N ARG A 82 -2.34 12.60 -5.83
CA ARG A 82 -3.07 11.97 -6.93
C ARG A 82 -2.77 10.47 -7.03
N ILE A 83 -1.51 10.07 -6.89
CA ILE A 83 -1.13 8.65 -6.80
C ILE A 83 -1.84 7.98 -5.62
N ALA A 84 -1.84 8.62 -4.44
CA ALA A 84 -2.53 8.09 -3.26
C ALA A 84 -4.04 7.92 -3.50
N GLN A 85 -4.70 8.86 -4.18
CA GLN A 85 -6.12 8.75 -4.51
C GLN A 85 -6.42 7.55 -5.39
N GLU A 86 -5.59 7.29 -6.40
CA GLU A 86 -5.75 6.13 -7.29
C GLU A 86 -5.49 4.81 -6.56
N VAL A 87 -4.40 4.72 -5.80
CA VAL A 87 -4.07 3.49 -5.05
C VAL A 87 -5.10 3.19 -3.97
N ARG A 88 -5.70 4.21 -3.34
CA ARG A 88 -6.72 4.00 -2.30
C ARG A 88 -8.00 3.33 -2.81
N LYS A 89 -8.27 3.38 -4.12
CA LYS A 89 -9.40 2.65 -4.71
C LYS A 89 -9.29 1.14 -4.47
N ILE A 90 -8.07 0.62 -4.35
CA ILE A 90 -7.79 -0.80 -4.06
C ILE A 90 -7.27 -1.03 -2.64
N GLU A 91 -7.36 -0.06 -1.73
CA GLU A 91 -6.86 -0.22 -0.35
C GLU A 91 -7.46 -1.44 0.38
N PRO A 92 -8.77 -1.76 0.27
CA PRO A 92 -9.33 -2.98 0.85
C PRO A 92 -8.62 -4.24 0.33
N PHE A 93 -8.41 -4.34 -0.98
CA PHE A 93 -7.68 -5.46 -1.59
C PHE A 93 -6.26 -5.56 -1.04
N LEU A 94 -5.53 -4.44 -0.95
CA LEU A 94 -4.17 -4.41 -0.42
C LEU A 94 -4.11 -4.86 1.05
N LYS A 95 -5.12 -4.54 1.88
CA LYS A 95 -5.21 -5.02 3.27
C LYS A 95 -5.37 -6.52 3.36
N VAL A 96 -6.24 -7.08 2.52
CA VAL A 96 -6.47 -8.53 2.46
C VAL A 96 -5.22 -9.26 1.99
N LEU A 97 -4.56 -8.72 0.96
CA LEU A 97 -3.36 -9.30 0.38
C LEU A 97 -2.23 -9.51 1.41
N VAL A 98 -2.07 -8.58 2.36
CA VAL A 98 -1.05 -8.65 3.41
C VAL A 98 -1.57 -9.22 4.74
N SER A 99 -2.82 -9.69 4.79
CA SER A 99 -3.43 -10.20 6.01
C SER A 99 -2.81 -11.53 6.42
N ARG A 100 -2.43 -11.66 7.69
CA ARG A 100 -1.97 -12.95 8.24
C ARG A 100 -3.05 -14.03 8.18
N LYS A 101 -4.33 -13.66 8.19
CA LYS A 101 -5.44 -14.62 8.09
C LYS A 101 -5.45 -15.37 6.77
N LEU A 102 -4.98 -14.75 5.69
CA LEU A 102 -4.92 -15.37 4.38
C LEU A 102 -3.73 -16.33 4.25
N GLY A 103 -2.66 -16.15 5.05
CA GLY A 103 -1.46 -16.98 4.95
C GLY A 103 -0.80 -16.93 3.57
N LEU A 104 -1.04 -15.87 2.78
CA LEU A 104 -0.70 -15.84 1.36
C LEU A 104 0.79 -16.07 1.08
N ALA A 105 1.66 -15.61 1.98
CA ALA A 105 3.10 -15.77 1.86
C ALA A 105 3.54 -17.25 1.81
N GLU A 106 2.75 -18.17 2.39
CA GLU A 106 3.00 -19.61 2.39
C GLU A 106 2.61 -20.28 1.06
N HIS A 107 1.72 -19.62 0.29
CA HIS A 107 1.19 -20.14 -0.97
C HIS A 107 1.84 -19.50 -2.20
N LEU A 108 2.50 -18.35 -2.04
CA LEU A 108 3.23 -17.70 -3.12
C LEU A 108 4.66 -18.26 -3.22
N PRO A 109 5.24 -18.30 -4.44
CA PRO A 109 6.64 -18.65 -4.61
C PRO A 109 7.54 -17.67 -3.83
N PRO A 110 8.80 -18.03 -3.55
CA PRO A 110 9.74 -17.12 -2.92
C PRO A 110 10.08 -15.93 -3.84
N HIS A 111 10.75 -14.92 -3.27
CA HIS A 111 11.32 -13.83 -4.05
C HIS A 111 12.38 -14.37 -5.04
N PRO A 112 12.45 -13.92 -6.32
CA PRO A 112 11.78 -12.76 -6.91
C PRO A 112 10.39 -13.00 -7.51
N GLN A 113 10.01 -14.25 -7.81
CA GLN A 113 8.77 -14.59 -8.53
C GLN A 113 7.52 -14.08 -7.80
N ARG A 114 7.55 -14.02 -6.46
CA ARG A 114 6.49 -13.39 -5.66
C ARG A 114 6.17 -11.97 -6.11
N GLY A 115 7.20 -11.18 -6.39
CA GLY A 115 7.06 -9.77 -6.76
C GLY A 115 6.32 -9.61 -8.08
N GLU A 116 6.64 -10.43 -9.07
CA GLU A 116 5.99 -10.40 -10.39
C GLU A 116 4.49 -10.71 -10.31
N ILE A 117 4.12 -11.72 -9.51
CA ILE A 117 2.72 -12.09 -9.27
C ILE A 117 1.98 -10.94 -8.56
N LEU A 118 2.57 -10.37 -7.52
CA LEU A 118 1.97 -9.26 -6.79
C LEU A 118 1.80 -8.02 -7.68
N GLU A 119 2.80 -7.71 -8.52
CA GLU A 119 2.73 -6.62 -9.49
C GLU A 119 1.59 -6.83 -10.49
N ALA A 120 1.46 -8.04 -11.04
CA ALA A 120 0.37 -8.37 -11.97
C ALA A 120 -1.01 -8.22 -11.30
N LEU A 121 -1.20 -8.81 -10.11
CA LEU A 121 -2.46 -8.71 -9.37
C LEU A 121 -2.83 -7.26 -9.03
N ILE A 122 -1.86 -6.46 -8.59
CA ILE A 122 -2.08 -5.06 -8.22
C ILE A 122 -2.39 -4.23 -9.47
N ARG A 123 -1.68 -4.45 -10.58
CA ARG A 123 -1.91 -3.74 -11.84
C ARG A 123 -3.33 -4.01 -12.37
N ASP A 124 -3.76 -5.26 -12.35
CA ASP A 124 -5.11 -5.63 -12.77
C ASP A 124 -6.18 -4.95 -11.90
N LYS A 125 -5.99 -4.98 -10.57
CA LYS A 125 -6.94 -4.33 -9.65
C LYS A 125 -6.93 -2.81 -9.78
N LEU A 126 -5.80 -2.19 -10.12
CA LEU A 126 -5.75 -0.75 -10.42
C LEU A 126 -6.48 -0.40 -11.71
N ALA A 127 -6.44 -1.28 -12.72
CA ALA A 127 -7.14 -1.09 -13.99
C ALA A 127 -8.66 -1.22 -13.83
N GLU A 128 -9.11 -2.20 -13.03
CA GLU A 128 -10.51 -2.45 -12.70
C GLU A 128 -10.74 -2.46 -11.19
N PRO A 129 -10.80 -1.29 -10.54
CA PRO A 129 -11.03 -1.21 -9.11
C PRO A 129 -12.42 -1.73 -8.77
N GLU A 130 -12.47 -2.72 -7.88
CA GLU A 130 -13.73 -3.22 -7.36
C GLU A 130 -14.42 -2.17 -6.46
N PRO A 131 -15.75 -2.26 -6.28
CA PRO A 131 -16.48 -1.40 -5.37
C PRO A 131 -15.87 -1.42 -3.96
N SER A 132 -15.69 -0.23 -3.37
CA SER A 132 -15.04 -0.05 -2.05
C SER A 132 -15.74 -0.74 -0.87
N ASN A 133 -16.93 -1.31 -1.09
CA ASN A 133 -17.78 -1.98 -0.12
C ASN A 133 -17.75 -3.51 -0.19
N LEU A 134 -16.84 -4.10 -0.98
CA LEU A 134 -16.66 -5.55 -0.97
C LEU A 134 -16.23 -6.04 0.43
N ARG A 135 -16.79 -7.18 0.83
CA ARG A 135 -16.45 -7.86 2.07
C ARG A 135 -15.09 -8.55 1.93
N GLU A 136 -14.41 -8.74 3.06
CA GLU A 136 -13.12 -9.45 3.12
C GLU A 136 -13.20 -10.81 2.42
N ASP A 137 -14.27 -11.58 2.64
CA ASP A 137 -14.48 -12.90 2.02
C ASP A 137 -14.59 -12.86 0.49
N GLU A 138 -15.27 -11.85 -0.07
CA GLU A 138 -15.42 -11.71 -1.53
C GLU A 138 -14.08 -11.40 -2.21
N ILE A 139 -13.27 -10.57 -1.55
CA ILE A 139 -11.91 -10.25 -2.01
C ILE A 139 -11.03 -11.50 -1.96
N MET A 140 -11.17 -12.31 -0.91
CA MET A 140 -10.43 -13.55 -0.74
C MET A 140 -10.75 -14.57 -1.83
N ASP A 141 -12.03 -14.73 -2.17
CA ASP A 141 -12.47 -15.62 -3.25
C ASP A 141 -11.93 -15.16 -4.61
N SER A 142 -11.92 -13.84 -4.86
CA SER A 142 -11.32 -13.23 -6.07
C SER A 142 -9.82 -13.55 -6.19
N ILE A 143 -9.07 -13.46 -5.09
CA ILE A 143 -7.63 -13.78 -5.04
C ILE A 143 -7.41 -15.27 -5.30
N ARG A 144 -8.15 -16.14 -4.60
CA ARG A 144 -8.01 -17.61 -4.74
C ARG A 144 -8.30 -18.08 -6.16
N SER A 145 -9.37 -17.57 -6.78
CA SER A 145 -9.73 -17.90 -8.16
C SER A 145 -8.61 -17.58 -9.15
N ARG A 146 -7.89 -16.47 -8.94
CA ARG A 146 -6.76 -16.06 -9.80
C ARG A 146 -5.47 -16.85 -9.56
N LEU A 147 -5.28 -17.44 -8.38
CA LEU A 147 -4.08 -18.19 -8.01
C LEU A 147 -4.23 -19.71 -8.15
N GLY A 148 -5.47 -20.22 -8.19
CA GLY A 148 -5.80 -21.65 -8.23
C GLY A 148 -6.24 -22.18 -9.60
N GLY A 149 -5.88 -21.49 -10.69
CA GLY A 149 -6.10 -21.92 -12.07
C GLY A 149 -4.91 -22.65 -12.65
#